data_AF-G0U1J5-F1
#
_entry.id   AF-G0U1J5-F1
#
_cell.length_a   1.000
_cell.length_b   1.000
_cell.length_c   1.000
_cell.angle_alpha   90.00
_cell.angle_beta   90.00
_cell.angle_gamma   90.00
#
_symmetry.space_group_name_H-M   'P 1'
#
loop_
_entity.id
_entity.type
_entity.pdbx_description
1 polymer ?
#
loop_
_entity_poly.entity_id
_entity_poly.type
_entity_poly.pdbx_seq_one_letter_code
_entity_poly.pdbx_strand_id
1 'polypeptide(L)'
;MTGKNVQRERSRKARTNAAVSGSTRKKQKSDSDSTAYESEKSSEDVDTVASGSQYGAATGRGRGRNSEELSGNFWFNRVVLCGVIAVVIGVTLLYTIVGDGTALPCGCCRSNGSLEAALVSRNFGLTGLHIQTTTQSAVEEQLGPLPSCVTLHRLADPLSNITSFLDRLKRDARGRTCVVWLVEDLSVLRAVADSLKELLEDNSLRGEPILGQGSRGLFVLLVKESRDQLKDVLPHRVVHMFHSESQYRRGRRNNLTSQQT
;
A
#
# COMPACT_ATOMS: atom_id res chain seq x y z
N MET A 1 -17.49 28.35 69.63
CA MET A 1 -16.78 29.65 69.64
C MET A 1 -15.97 29.75 68.34
N THR A 2 -16.60 29.88 67.17
CA THR A 2 -16.98 31.12 66.44
C THR A 2 -15.86 32.13 66.23
N GLY A 3 -15.26 32.08 65.04
CA GLY A 3 -14.54 33.20 64.41
C GLY A 3 -14.99 33.32 62.95
N LYS A 4 -16.02 34.14 62.71
CA LYS A 4 -16.41 34.66 61.38
C LYS A 4 -15.84 36.09 61.27
N ASN A 5 -15.34 36.46 60.09
CA ASN A 5 -15.27 37.82 59.50
C ASN A 5 -14.31 37.73 58.28
N VAL A 6 -14.44 38.36 57.11
CA VAL A 6 -15.26 39.40 56.44
C VAL A 6 -14.70 39.33 54.99
N GLN A 7 -15.40 38.94 53.92
CA GLN A 7 -16.39 39.61 53.06
C GLN A 7 -16.18 41.10 52.71
N ARG A 8 -15.50 41.37 51.57
CA ARG A 8 -15.69 42.45 50.54
C ARG A 8 -14.38 42.53 49.73
N GLU A 9 -14.31 42.63 48.40
CA GLU A 9 -14.92 43.62 47.49
C GLU A 9 -14.61 43.18 46.04
N ARG A 10 -15.55 42.68 45.23
CA ARG A 10 -16.29 43.37 44.14
C ARG A 10 -15.51 44.34 43.23
N SER A 11 -15.49 43.97 41.93
CA SER A 11 -15.81 44.80 40.74
C SER A 11 -14.69 45.51 39.94
N ARG A 12 -14.43 45.02 38.72
CA ARG A 12 -14.24 45.77 37.44
C ARG A 12 -14.19 44.73 36.29
N LYS A 13 -15.25 44.43 35.54
CA LYS A 13 -15.88 45.13 34.39
C LYS A 13 -14.91 45.58 33.27
N ALA A 14 -14.92 44.83 32.16
CA ALA A 14 -14.92 45.24 30.73
C ALA A 14 -14.76 43.94 29.91
N ARG A 15 -15.69 43.36 29.13
CA ARG A 15 -16.61 43.85 28.08
C ARG A 15 -15.91 44.60 26.94
N THR A 16 -15.60 43.88 25.87
CA THR A 16 -15.72 44.36 24.48
C THR A 16 -16.06 43.18 23.56
N ASN A 17 -17.29 43.19 23.06
CA ASN A 17 -17.69 42.51 21.83
C ASN A 17 -17.44 43.49 20.67
N ALA A 18 -16.98 43.00 19.52
CA ALA A 18 -17.25 43.64 18.24
C ALA A 18 -17.22 42.58 17.13
N ALA A 19 -18.41 42.30 16.60
CA ALA A 19 -18.64 41.62 15.34
C ALA A 19 -18.36 42.58 14.18
N VAL A 20 -17.80 42.08 13.08
CA VAL A 20 -18.01 42.66 11.74
C VAL A 20 -18.21 41.54 10.74
N SER A 21 -19.38 41.59 10.10
CA SER A 21 -19.87 40.76 9.01
C SER A 21 -19.10 40.94 7.71
N GLY A 22 -18.96 39.83 6.98
CA GLY A 22 -19.40 39.70 5.59
C GLY A 22 -18.47 40.22 4.49
N SER A 23 -18.02 39.33 3.60
CA SER A 23 -18.03 39.63 2.16
C SER A 23 -17.84 38.38 1.28
N THR A 24 -18.91 38.07 0.54
CA THR A 24 -18.98 37.58 -0.85
C THR A 24 -17.91 36.62 -1.41
N ARG A 25 -18.30 35.34 -1.39
CA ARG A 25 -18.50 34.45 -2.56
C ARG A 25 -18.09 35.04 -3.94
N LYS A 26 -16.96 34.59 -4.50
CA LYS A 26 -16.75 34.52 -5.96
C LYS A 26 -16.43 33.08 -6.36
N LYS A 27 -17.37 32.52 -7.12
CA LYS A 27 -17.36 31.22 -7.75
C LYS A 27 -16.62 31.38 -9.09
N GLN A 28 -15.38 30.91 -9.19
CA GLN A 28 -14.72 30.75 -10.48
C GLN A 28 -15.27 29.49 -11.14
N LYS A 29 -16.14 29.71 -12.12
CA LYS A 29 -16.55 28.72 -13.12
C LYS A 29 -15.80 29.12 -14.39
N SER A 30 -14.74 28.39 -14.71
CA SER A 30 -14.11 28.42 -16.03
C SER A 30 -14.65 27.24 -16.81
N ASP A 31 -15.64 27.52 -17.66
CA ASP A 31 -16.00 26.68 -18.78
C ASP A 31 -14.87 26.79 -19.82
N SER A 32 -14.35 25.67 -20.29
CA SER A 32 -13.57 25.60 -21.53
C SER A 32 -13.99 24.32 -22.23
N ASP A 33 -15.07 24.51 -22.97
CA ASP A 33 -15.44 23.81 -24.19
C ASP A 33 -14.22 23.70 -25.11
N SER A 34 -13.95 22.51 -25.66
CA SER A 34 -13.46 22.35 -27.04
C SER A 34 -13.32 20.88 -27.42
N THR A 35 -14.27 20.48 -28.27
CA THR A 35 -14.08 19.74 -29.53
C THR A 35 -13.63 18.29 -29.47
N ALA A 36 -14.63 17.44 -29.72
CA ALA A 36 -14.53 16.20 -30.46
C ALA A 36 -13.59 16.30 -31.67
N TYR A 37 -12.81 15.25 -31.89
CA TYR A 37 -12.35 14.83 -33.21
C TYR A 37 -12.61 13.33 -33.34
N GLU A 38 -13.67 13.02 -34.10
CA GLU A 38 -13.78 11.82 -34.91
C GLU A 38 -12.82 11.91 -36.11
N SER A 39 -12.65 10.77 -36.80
CA SER A 39 -11.89 10.54 -38.04
C SER A 39 -10.40 10.21 -37.84
N GLU A 40 -9.78 9.26 -38.52
CA GLU A 40 -10.23 8.37 -39.59
C GLU A 40 -9.20 7.23 -39.74
N LYS A 41 -9.71 6.15 -40.32
CA LYS A 41 -9.08 4.97 -40.90
C LYS A 41 -7.99 5.29 -41.96
N SER A 42 -6.90 4.50 -42.02
CA SER A 42 -6.17 4.04 -43.23
C SER A 42 -4.83 3.41 -42.77
N SER A 43 -4.51 2.12 -42.95
CA SER A 43 -4.06 1.37 -44.15
C SER A 43 -2.87 1.97 -44.93
N GLU A 44 -2.01 1.04 -45.38
CA GLU A 44 -0.85 1.12 -46.31
C GLU A 44 0.51 1.37 -45.63
N ASP A 45 1.39 0.35 -45.52
CA ASP A 45 2.24 -0.31 -46.53
C ASP A 45 3.48 0.53 -46.94
N VAL A 46 4.54 -0.21 -47.31
CA VAL A 46 5.68 0.18 -48.18
C VAL A 46 7.06 0.40 -47.51
N ASP A 47 7.84 -0.69 -47.65
CA ASP A 47 9.21 -0.80 -48.18
C ASP A 47 10.50 -0.40 -47.43
N THR A 48 11.31 -1.46 -47.21
CA THR A 48 12.57 -1.75 -47.93
C THR A 48 13.62 -0.64 -48.06
N VAL A 49 14.74 -0.78 -47.34
CA VAL A 49 16.07 -0.42 -47.85
C VAL A 49 17.13 -1.42 -47.37
N ALA A 50 17.86 -1.93 -48.36
CA ALA A 50 18.99 -2.83 -48.26
C ALA A 50 20.32 -2.11 -47.99
N SER A 51 21.27 -2.82 -47.35
CA SER A 51 22.73 -2.74 -47.53
C SER A 51 23.34 -3.85 -46.66
N GLY A 52 24.27 -4.70 -47.07
CA GLY A 52 25.13 -4.73 -48.25
C GLY A 52 26.47 -5.35 -47.85
N SER A 53 26.79 -6.51 -48.44
CA SER A 53 28.13 -7.03 -48.75
C SER A 53 29.13 -7.41 -47.62
N GLN A 54 29.58 -8.67 -47.61
CA GLN A 54 30.97 -8.98 -48.03
C GLN A 54 31.23 -10.47 -48.28
N TYR A 55 32.21 -10.68 -49.15
CA TYR A 55 32.58 -11.87 -49.91
C TYR A 55 33.41 -12.89 -49.12
N GLY A 56 33.38 -14.16 -49.56
CA GLY A 56 34.37 -15.17 -49.17
C GLY A 56 34.14 -16.50 -49.88
N ALA A 57 34.88 -16.74 -50.97
CA ALA A 57 34.87 -17.98 -51.73
C ALA A 57 35.84 -19.03 -51.14
N ALA A 58 35.44 -20.30 -51.12
CA ALA A 58 36.36 -21.43 -51.21
C ALA A 58 35.64 -22.67 -51.77
N THR A 59 36.19 -23.20 -52.85
CA THR A 59 35.77 -24.37 -53.60
C THR A 59 36.06 -25.68 -52.85
N GLY A 60 35.15 -26.65 -52.95
CA GLY A 60 35.38 -28.04 -52.52
C GLY A 60 34.49 -29.02 -53.29
N ARG A 61 35.11 -29.81 -54.17
CA ARG A 61 34.50 -30.82 -55.05
C ARG A 61 34.40 -32.16 -54.29
N GLY A 62 33.24 -32.80 -54.29
CA GLY A 62 33.04 -34.19 -53.85
C GLY A 62 31.59 -34.63 -54.05
N ARG A 63 31.23 -35.18 -55.21
CA ARG A 63 31.18 -36.62 -55.52
C ARG A 63 30.17 -37.40 -54.66
N GLY A 64 28.93 -37.40 -55.15
CA GLY A 64 27.93 -38.48 -55.17
C GLY A 64 27.73 -39.38 -53.95
N ARG A 65 26.47 -39.45 -53.49
CA ARG A 65 25.74 -40.72 -53.34
C ARG A 65 24.25 -40.46 -53.10
N ASN A 66 23.45 -41.26 -53.81
CA ASN A 66 22.00 -41.36 -53.68
C ASN A 66 21.61 -41.87 -52.29
N SER A 67 20.57 -41.27 -51.70
CA SER A 67 19.58 -41.85 -50.76
C SER A 67 18.50 -40.77 -50.63
N GLU A 68 17.41 -40.83 -51.40
CA GLU A 68 16.17 -41.57 -51.07
C GLU A 68 15.68 -41.31 -49.64
N GLU A 69 14.48 -40.73 -49.58
CA GLU A 69 13.46 -40.79 -48.53
C GLU A 69 13.87 -40.48 -47.09
N LEU A 70 13.46 -39.30 -46.57
CA LEU A 70 12.99 -39.08 -45.18
C LEU A 70 12.73 -37.57 -44.92
N SER A 71 11.97 -36.91 -45.81
CA SER A 71 11.73 -35.45 -45.74
C SER A 71 10.27 -35.07 -45.44
N GLY A 72 9.54 -35.91 -44.70
CA GLY A 72 8.16 -35.62 -44.25
C GLY A 72 8.04 -35.28 -42.76
N ASN A 73 8.94 -35.81 -41.92
CA ASN A 73 8.73 -35.80 -40.46
C ASN A 73 9.48 -34.68 -39.72
N PHE A 74 10.41 -33.99 -40.37
CA PHE A 74 11.25 -32.98 -39.71
C PHE A 74 10.47 -31.69 -39.36
N TRP A 75 9.49 -31.32 -40.19
CA TRP A 75 8.69 -30.11 -39.97
C TRP A 75 7.64 -30.32 -38.86
N PHE A 76 6.99 -31.48 -38.86
CA PHE A 76 6.06 -31.88 -37.78
C PHE A 76 6.73 -31.90 -36.41
N ASN A 77 7.97 -32.41 -36.33
CA ASN A 77 8.68 -32.48 -35.05
C ASN A 77 9.01 -31.10 -34.47
N ARG A 78 9.27 -30.09 -35.32
CA ARG A 78 9.54 -28.72 -34.87
C ARG A 78 8.27 -27.99 -34.38
N VAL A 79 7.14 -28.19 -35.07
CA VAL A 79 5.86 -27.59 -34.64
C VAL A 79 5.40 -28.17 -33.31
N VAL A 80 5.51 -29.50 -33.15
CA VAL A 80 5.19 -30.18 -31.89
C VAL A 80 6.10 -29.71 -30.76
N LEU A 81 7.41 -29.60 -31.00
CA LEU A 81 8.37 -29.12 -30.00
C LEU A 81 8.09 -27.69 -29.55
N CYS A 82 7.82 -26.76 -30.48
CA CYS A 82 7.44 -25.39 -30.14
C CYS A 82 6.12 -25.32 -29.36
N GLY A 83 5.13 -26.14 -29.73
CA GLY A 83 3.86 -26.25 -29.01
C GLY A 83 4.05 -26.73 -27.58
N VAL A 84 4.87 -27.77 -27.37
CA VAL A 84 5.20 -28.27 -26.02
C VAL A 84 5.93 -27.22 -25.20
N ILE A 85 6.92 -26.51 -25.78
CA ILE A 85 7.64 -25.43 -25.09
C ILE A 85 6.68 -24.29 -24.70
N ALA A 86 5.79 -23.87 -25.61
CA ALA A 86 4.80 -22.83 -25.32
C ALA A 86 3.83 -23.25 -24.21
N VAL A 87 3.39 -24.51 -24.20
CA VAL A 87 2.55 -25.05 -23.12
C VAL A 87 3.32 -25.10 -21.80
N VAL A 88 4.57 -25.53 -21.79
CA VAL A 88 5.40 -25.55 -20.56
C VAL A 88 5.62 -24.13 -20.04
N ILE A 89 5.94 -23.16 -20.89
CA ILE A 89 6.08 -21.75 -20.50
C ILE A 89 4.74 -21.22 -19.98
N GLY A 90 3.64 -21.48 -20.68
CA GLY A 90 2.30 -21.08 -20.27
C GLY A 90 1.89 -21.68 -18.92
N VAL A 91 2.15 -22.96 -18.70
CA VAL A 91 1.89 -23.66 -17.42
C VAL A 91 2.81 -23.15 -16.32
N THR A 92 4.08 -22.87 -16.61
CA THR A 92 5.02 -22.33 -15.61
C THR A 92 4.63 -20.90 -15.22
N LEU A 93 4.29 -20.05 -16.19
CA LEU A 93 3.75 -18.71 -15.95
C LEU A 93 2.44 -18.78 -15.17
N LEU A 94 1.53 -19.69 -15.55
CA LEU A 94 0.28 -19.91 -14.82
C LEU A 94 0.55 -20.39 -13.39
N TYR A 95 1.52 -21.29 -13.16
CA TYR A 95 1.91 -21.73 -11.82
C TYR A 95 2.54 -20.60 -11.00
N THR A 96 3.31 -19.70 -11.61
CA THR A 96 3.83 -18.52 -10.90
C THR A 96 2.74 -17.50 -10.59
N ILE A 97 1.74 -17.35 -11.46
CA ILE A 97 0.64 -16.39 -11.29
C ILE A 97 -0.42 -16.92 -10.32
N VAL A 98 -0.70 -18.23 -10.35
CA VAL A 98 -1.73 -18.91 -9.54
C VAL A 98 -1.16 -19.46 -8.24
N GLY A 99 0.11 -19.86 -8.21
CA GLY A 99 0.79 -20.44 -7.04
C GLY A 99 1.04 -19.44 -5.90
N ASP A 100 1.11 -18.14 -6.22
CA ASP A 100 1.23 -17.07 -5.22
C ASP A 100 -0.14 -16.67 -4.61
N GLY A 101 -1.24 -17.28 -5.06
CA GLY A 101 -2.60 -16.94 -4.63
C GLY A 101 -3.02 -17.48 -3.27
N THR A 102 -2.24 -18.36 -2.62
CA THR A 102 -2.69 -19.06 -1.38
C THR A 102 -1.73 -19.02 -0.21
N ALA A 103 -0.46 -18.65 -0.39
CA ALA A 103 0.45 -18.41 0.72
C ALA A 103 0.32 -16.96 1.17
N LEU A 104 -0.51 -16.70 2.20
CA LEU A 104 -0.41 -15.45 2.95
C LEU A 104 1.07 -15.32 3.39
N PRO A 105 1.81 -14.28 3.00
CA PRO A 105 3.23 -14.16 3.30
C PRO A 105 3.50 -14.09 4.82
N CYS A 106 2.47 -13.77 5.58
CA CYS A 106 2.37 -14.06 7.00
C CYS A 106 1.78 -15.47 7.17
N GLY A 107 2.62 -16.51 7.13
CA GLY A 107 2.21 -17.92 7.24
C GLY A 107 1.54 -18.34 8.56
N CYS A 108 1.11 -17.38 9.39
CA CYS A 108 0.60 -17.59 10.75
C CYS A 108 -0.61 -16.71 11.09
N CYS A 109 -1.17 -15.96 10.12
CA CYS A 109 -2.39 -15.19 10.37
C CYS A 109 -3.64 -16.05 10.16
N ARG A 110 -4.05 -16.82 11.18
CA ARG A 110 -5.45 -17.25 11.31
C ARG A 110 -6.22 -16.10 11.98
N SER A 111 -7.05 -15.38 11.23
CA SER A 111 -7.68 -14.14 11.69
C SER A 111 -8.72 -14.38 12.80
N ASN A 112 -8.37 -14.06 14.05
CA ASN A 112 -9.27 -14.02 15.20
C ASN A 112 -9.44 -12.61 15.82
N GLY A 113 -8.68 -11.61 15.36
CA GLY A 113 -8.76 -10.20 15.80
C GLY A 113 -8.89 -9.14 14.68
N SER A 114 -9.24 -7.90 15.04
CA SER A 114 -9.33 -6.74 14.14
C SER A 114 -7.97 -6.38 13.51
N LEU A 115 -6.91 -6.47 14.31
CA LEU A 115 -5.53 -6.18 13.92
C LEU A 115 -5.00 -7.21 12.91
N GLU A 116 -5.29 -8.49 13.14
CA GLU A 116 -4.96 -9.56 12.21
C GLU A 116 -5.77 -9.43 10.90
N ALA A 117 -7.05 -9.08 10.98
CA ALA A 117 -7.85 -8.83 9.78
C ALA A 117 -7.29 -7.67 8.94
N ALA A 118 -6.78 -6.61 9.58
CA ALA A 118 -6.14 -5.49 8.90
C ALA A 118 -4.78 -5.87 8.27
N LEU A 119 -4.00 -6.73 8.92
CA LEU A 119 -2.77 -7.31 8.36
C LEU A 119 -3.06 -8.23 7.17
N VAL A 120 -4.17 -8.97 7.21
CA VAL A 120 -4.56 -9.89 6.15
C VAL A 120 -5.24 -9.17 4.98
N SER A 121 -5.86 -8.01 5.20
CA SER A 121 -6.69 -7.33 4.18
C SER A 121 -5.95 -6.79 2.96
N ARG A 122 -4.63 -6.66 3.01
CA ARG A 122 -3.82 -6.19 1.87
C ARG A 122 -2.87 -7.31 1.43
N ASN A 123 -2.81 -7.58 0.13
CA ASN A 123 -1.94 -8.62 -0.42
C ASN A 123 -0.45 -8.22 -0.32
N PHE A 124 -0.14 -6.93 -0.41
CA PHE A 124 1.20 -6.35 -0.32
C PHE A 124 1.13 -4.91 0.22
N GLY A 125 2.20 -4.46 0.87
CA GLY A 125 2.39 -3.07 1.29
C GLY A 125 1.96 -2.77 2.72
N LEU A 126 1.69 -1.50 3.00
CA LEU A 126 1.47 -0.96 4.34
C LEU A 126 0.01 -0.54 4.53
N THR A 127 -0.66 -0.98 5.59
CA THR A 127 -2.03 -0.55 5.91
C THR A 127 -2.04 0.41 7.09
N GLY A 128 -2.80 1.50 7.01
CA GLY A 128 -3.04 2.39 8.14
C GLY A 128 -4.25 1.94 8.96
N LEU A 129 -4.07 1.79 10.27
CA LEU A 129 -5.16 1.55 11.23
C LEU A 129 -5.14 2.59 12.35
N HIS A 130 -6.30 3.19 12.62
CA HIS A 130 -6.54 4.04 13.78
C HIS A 130 -7.44 3.30 14.77
N ILE A 131 -6.93 3.15 15.98
CA ILE A 131 -7.65 2.59 17.11
C ILE A 131 -7.76 3.70 18.15
N GLN A 132 -8.98 4.15 18.40
CA GLN A 132 -9.24 5.09 19.47
C GLN A 132 -9.29 4.34 20.79
N THR A 133 -8.34 4.62 21.69
CA THR A 133 -8.31 4.02 23.02
C THR A 133 -8.11 5.07 24.09
N THR A 134 -8.79 4.89 25.22
CA THR A 134 -8.65 5.77 26.39
C THR A 134 -7.80 5.13 27.50
N THR A 135 -7.59 3.81 27.47
CA THR A 135 -6.94 3.04 28.54
C THR A 135 -5.84 2.13 28.01
N GLN A 136 -4.78 1.96 28.81
CA GLN A 136 -3.64 1.10 28.49
C GLN A 136 -4.02 -0.40 28.47
N SER A 137 -4.99 -0.82 29.27
CA SER A 137 -5.49 -2.20 29.23
C SER A 137 -6.16 -2.56 27.90
N ALA A 138 -6.84 -1.60 27.26
CA ALA A 138 -7.42 -1.80 25.94
C ALA A 138 -6.34 -1.87 24.83
N VAL A 139 -5.17 -1.25 25.04
CA VAL A 139 -4.02 -1.40 24.15
C VAL A 139 -3.51 -2.83 24.19
N GLU A 140 -3.30 -3.37 25.39
CA GLU A 140 -2.81 -4.73 25.59
C GLU A 140 -3.79 -5.78 25.06
N GLU A 141 -5.11 -5.56 25.21
CA GLU A 141 -6.13 -6.42 24.62
C GLU A 141 -6.05 -6.47 23.08
N GLN A 142 -5.75 -5.34 22.44
CA GLN A 142 -5.68 -5.25 20.97
C GLN A 142 -4.36 -5.80 20.41
N LEU A 143 -3.28 -5.74 21.19
CA LEU A 143 -1.95 -6.26 20.82
C LEU A 143 -1.73 -7.73 21.23
N GLY A 144 -2.39 -8.19 22.28
CA GLY A 144 -2.30 -9.56 22.80
C GLY A 144 -2.57 -10.68 21.79
N PRO A 145 -3.48 -10.54 20.81
CA PRO A 145 -3.73 -11.57 19.80
C PRO A 145 -2.73 -11.55 18.64
N LEU A 146 -1.65 -10.77 18.68
CA LEU A 146 -0.68 -10.77 17.57
C LEU A 146 0.02 -12.14 17.44
N PRO A 147 0.03 -12.75 16.25
CA PRO A 147 0.68 -14.03 16.04
C PRO A 147 2.20 -13.88 16.14
N SER A 148 2.88 -14.94 16.55
CA SER A 148 4.33 -14.96 16.83
C SER A 148 5.23 -14.58 15.65
N CYS A 149 4.72 -14.63 14.41
CA CYS A 149 5.46 -14.21 13.22
C CYS A 149 5.33 -12.73 12.87
N VAL A 150 4.50 -11.99 13.59
CA VAL A 150 4.42 -10.53 13.44
C VAL A 150 5.43 -9.89 14.38
N THR A 151 6.27 -9.01 13.84
CA THR A 151 7.20 -8.22 14.65
C THR A 151 6.59 -6.85 14.96
N LEU A 152 6.38 -6.56 16.24
CA LEU A 152 5.84 -5.29 16.71
C LEU A 152 6.97 -4.32 17.07
N HIS A 153 6.94 -3.13 16.49
CA HIS A 153 7.86 -2.02 16.77
C HIS A 153 7.09 -0.83 17.32
N ARG A 154 7.45 -0.41 18.54
CA ARG A 154 6.91 0.82 19.14
C ARG A 154 7.75 2.02 18.69
N LEU A 155 7.08 3.02 18.14
CA LEU A 155 7.66 4.31 17.77
C LEU A 155 7.38 5.30 18.90
N ALA A 156 8.26 5.31 19.90
CA ALA A 156 8.15 6.18 21.07
C ALA A 156 9.02 7.44 20.96
N ASP A 157 10.12 7.36 20.23
CA ASP A 157 11.06 8.47 20.09
C ASP A 157 10.65 9.41 18.94
N PRO A 158 10.65 10.74 19.14
CA PRO A 158 10.31 11.68 18.09
C PRO A 158 11.18 11.53 16.85
N LEU A 159 10.53 11.43 15.70
CA LEU A 159 11.19 11.35 14.40
C LEU A 159 11.53 12.77 13.96
N SER A 160 12.80 13.11 13.92
CA SER A 160 13.25 14.49 13.70
C SER A 160 13.11 14.93 12.24
N ASN A 161 13.22 13.99 11.29
CA ASN A 161 13.11 14.24 9.86
C ASN A 161 12.81 12.96 9.07
N ILE A 162 12.50 13.12 7.78
CA ILE A 162 12.14 12.04 6.86
C ILE A 162 13.27 10.99 6.73
N THR A 163 14.53 11.41 6.72
CA THR A 163 15.68 10.49 6.60
C THR A 163 15.77 9.57 7.82
N SER A 164 15.66 10.12 9.04
CA SER A 164 15.64 9.33 10.27
C SER A 164 14.46 8.36 10.32
N PHE A 165 13.32 8.76 9.75
CA PHE A 165 12.14 7.91 9.67
C PHE A 165 12.32 6.77 8.68
N LEU A 166 12.82 7.05 7.47
CA LEU A 166 13.19 6.04 6.48
C LEU A 166 14.17 5.01 7.06
N ASP A 167 15.26 5.48 7.67
CA ASP A 167 16.28 4.60 8.26
C ASP A 167 15.70 3.72 9.37
N ARG A 168 14.82 4.28 10.20
CA ARG A 168 14.14 3.53 11.26
C ARG A 168 13.23 2.45 10.67
N LEU A 169 12.38 2.79 9.71
CA LEU A 169 11.45 1.84 9.11
C LEU A 169 12.18 0.72 8.36
N LYS A 170 13.22 1.03 7.59
CA LYS A 170 14.04 0.02 6.88
C LYS A 170 14.74 -0.92 7.86
N ARG A 171 15.25 -0.39 8.97
CA ARG A 171 15.88 -1.19 10.02
C ARG A 171 14.89 -2.15 10.67
N ASP A 172 13.71 -1.65 11.01
CA ASP A 172 12.64 -2.44 11.62
C ASP A 172 12.14 -3.54 10.64
N ALA A 173 12.05 -3.22 9.35
CA ALA A 173 11.61 -4.14 8.30
C ALA A 173 12.66 -5.17 7.85
N ARG A 174 13.93 -5.02 8.23
CA ARG A 174 15.02 -5.82 7.67
C ARG A 174 14.85 -7.31 7.97
N GLY A 175 14.66 -8.10 6.91
CA GLY A 175 14.48 -9.55 7.00
C GLY A 175 13.15 -9.99 7.61
N ARG A 176 12.16 -9.09 7.67
CA ARG A 176 10.83 -9.36 8.24
C ARG A 176 9.79 -9.37 7.13
N THR A 177 8.88 -10.34 7.19
CA THR A 177 7.75 -10.44 6.26
C THR A 177 6.51 -9.77 6.80
N CYS A 178 6.36 -9.65 8.13
CA CYS A 178 5.17 -9.09 8.78
C CYS A 178 5.58 -8.15 9.91
N VAL A 179 5.32 -6.85 9.73
CA VAL A 179 5.77 -5.80 10.63
C VAL A 179 4.59 -4.94 11.05
N VAL A 180 4.53 -4.62 12.34
CA VAL A 180 3.57 -3.66 12.88
C VAL A 180 4.35 -2.51 13.49
N TRP A 181 4.10 -1.29 13.03
CA TRP A 181 4.57 -0.08 13.69
C TRP A 181 3.44 0.50 14.52
N LEU A 182 3.71 0.72 15.79
CA LEU A 182 2.74 1.24 16.75
C LEU A 182 3.17 2.64 17.21
N VAL A 183 2.24 3.58 17.12
CA VAL A 183 2.39 4.95 17.61
C VAL A 183 1.32 5.20 18.66
N GLU A 184 1.76 5.51 19.88
CA GLU A 184 0.90 5.84 21.03
C GLU A 184 0.84 7.35 21.31
N ASP A 185 1.82 8.11 20.80
CA ASP A 185 1.87 9.58 20.89
C ASP A 185 2.06 10.20 19.50
N LEU A 186 1.13 11.06 19.09
CA LEU A 186 1.17 11.75 17.80
C LEU A 186 2.34 12.73 17.68
N SER A 187 2.91 13.18 18.80
CA SER A 187 4.08 14.05 18.80
C SER A 187 5.27 13.43 18.06
N VAL A 188 5.35 12.09 18.07
CA VAL A 188 6.39 11.31 17.38
C VAL A 188 6.39 11.53 15.87
N LEU A 189 5.22 11.79 15.30
CA LEU A 189 5.01 11.89 13.86
C LEU A 189 5.02 13.33 13.34
N ARG A 190 5.07 14.33 14.23
CA ARG A 190 4.82 15.74 13.85
C ARG A 190 5.72 16.22 12.71
N ALA A 191 7.01 15.88 12.72
CA ALA A 191 7.95 16.33 11.68
C ALA A 191 7.90 15.50 10.38
N VAL A 192 7.15 14.39 10.36
CA VAL A 192 7.06 13.45 9.23
C VAL A 192 5.62 13.17 8.80
N ALA A 193 4.66 13.93 9.32
CA ALA A 193 3.24 13.68 9.14
C ALA A 193 2.84 13.69 7.65
N ASP A 194 3.39 14.61 6.85
CA ASP A 194 3.14 14.66 5.41
C ASP A 194 3.67 13.42 4.67
N SER A 195 4.82 12.89 5.10
CA SER A 195 5.46 11.72 4.50
C SER A 195 4.71 10.41 4.76
N LEU A 196 3.84 10.37 5.78
CA LEU A 196 2.96 9.23 6.00
C LEU A 196 2.04 8.97 4.80
N LYS A 197 1.77 10.00 3.99
CA LYS A 197 0.98 9.83 2.77
C LYS A 197 1.67 8.86 1.81
N GLU A 198 2.91 9.19 1.46
CA GLU A 198 3.75 8.38 0.57
C GLU A 198 3.93 6.95 1.12
N LEU A 199 4.16 6.84 2.43
CA LEU A 199 4.33 5.56 3.10
C LEU A 199 3.09 4.65 2.98
N LEU A 200 1.89 5.21 3.18
CA LEU A 200 0.64 4.45 3.21
C LEU A 200 0.11 4.13 1.80
N GLU A 201 0.32 5.03 0.83
CA GLU A 201 -0.09 4.84 -0.56
C GLU A 201 0.83 3.82 -1.25
N ASP A 202 2.14 4.07 -1.18
CA ASP A 202 3.12 3.44 -2.08
C ASP A 202 4.10 2.51 -1.35
N ASN A 203 3.98 2.36 -0.02
CA ASN A 203 4.97 1.62 0.78
C ASN A 203 6.40 2.15 0.54
N SER A 204 6.53 3.46 0.35
CA SER A 204 7.81 4.11 0.08
C SER A 204 7.96 5.44 0.81
N LEU A 205 9.21 5.88 0.96
CA LEU A 205 9.55 7.22 1.43
C LEU A 205 10.68 7.76 0.55
N ARG A 206 10.49 8.94 -0.04
CA ARG A 206 11.39 9.51 -1.06
C ARG A 206 11.64 8.56 -2.23
N GLY A 207 10.64 7.78 -2.61
CA GLY A 207 10.74 6.75 -3.66
C GLY A 207 11.52 5.50 -3.25
N GLU A 208 12.00 5.39 -1.99
CA GLU A 208 12.63 4.17 -1.49
C GLU A 208 11.60 3.23 -0.86
N PRO A 209 11.50 1.97 -1.31
CA PRO A 209 10.56 1.02 -0.73
C PRO A 209 10.96 0.66 0.71
N ILE A 210 9.97 0.61 1.59
CA ILE A 210 10.15 0.24 3.01
C ILE A 210 10.09 -1.27 3.18
N LEU A 211 9.00 -1.88 2.73
CA LEU A 211 8.81 -3.33 2.77
C LEU A 211 9.20 -3.96 1.45
N GLY A 212 9.95 -5.06 1.52
CA GLY A 212 10.30 -5.87 0.34
C GLY A 212 9.08 -6.60 -0.24
N GLN A 213 9.19 -7.04 -1.50
CA GLN A 213 8.12 -7.76 -2.20
C GLN A 213 7.62 -8.95 -1.37
N GLY A 214 6.30 -9.12 -1.34
CA GLY A 214 5.65 -10.14 -0.52
C GLY A 214 5.60 -9.83 0.97
N SER A 215 6.18 -8.74 1.46
CA SER A 215 6.08 -8.35 2.88
C SER A 215 4.82 -7.51 3.13
N ARG A 216 4.37 -7.50 4.40
CA ARG A 216 3.17 -6.80 4.87
C ARG A 216 3.47 -5.95 6.09
N GLY A 217 2.90 -4.75 6.08
CA GLY A 217 3.03 -3.77 7.13
C GLY A 217 1.68 -3.33 7.66
N LEU A 218 1.62 -3.10 8.96
CA LEU A 218 0.53 -2.34 9.56
C LEU A 218 1.12 -1.16 10.33
N PHE A 219 0.58 0.02 10.08
CA PHE A 219 0.92 1.23 10.82
C PHE A 219 -0.29 1.62 11.67
N VAL A 220 -0.12 1.54 12.98
CA VAL A 220 -1.19 1.65 13.96
C VAL A 220 -1.05 2.94 14.74
N LEU A 221 -2.06 3.81 14.64
CA LEU A 221 -2.25 4.96 15.52
C LEU A 221 -3.16 4.52 16.66
N LEU A 222 -2.59 4.39 17.85
CA LEU A 222 -3.30 3.96 19.05
C LEU A 222 -3.35 5.12 20.03
N VAL A 223 -4.33 6.00 19.83
CA VAL A 223 -4.36 7.33 20.45
C VAL A 223 -5.76 7.65 20.98
N LYS A 224 -5.88 8.68 21.82
CA LYS A 224 -7.15 9.06 22.46
C LYS A 224 -8.05 9.86 21.53
N GLU A 225 -7.42 10.57 20.60
CA GLU A 225 -8.02 11.45 19.63
C GLU A 225 -8.97 10.69 18.71
N SER A 226 -10.15 11.26 18.51
CA SER A 226 -11.08 10.79 17.51
C SER A 226 -10.54 11.07 16.10
N ARG A 227 -11.11 10.42 15.09
CA ARG A 227 -10.75 10.67 13.68
C ARG A 227 -10.89 12.15 13.29
N ASP A 228 -11.85 12.86 13.85
CA ASP A 228 -12.02 14.29 13.57
C ASP A 228 -10.93 15.13 14.24
N GLN A 229 -10.55 14.80 15.48
CA GLN A 229 -9.46 15.46 16.20
C GLN A 229 -8.09 15.17 15.56
N LEU A 230 -7.91 14.00 14.94
CA LEU A 230 -6.68 13.70 14.20
C LEU A 230 -6.41 14.70 13.06
N LYS A 231 -7.44 15.33 12.50
CA LYS A 231 -7.30 16.32 11.41
C LYS A 231 -6.65 17.62 11.87
N ASP A 232 -6.62 17.87 13.18
CA ASP A 232 -5.96 19.04 13.77
C ASP A 232 -4.44 18.83 13.92
N VAL A 233 -3.97 17.57 13.86
CA VAL A 233 -2.57 17.19 14.09
C VAL A 233 -1.92 16.62 12.85
N LEU A 234 -2.66 15.80 12.09
CA LEU A 234 -2.21 15.15 10.87
C LEU A 234 -2.90 15.75 9.65
N PRO A 235 -2.22 15.78 8.49
CA PRO A 235 -2.84 16.22 7.24
C PRO A 235 -4.13 15.44 6.95
N HIS A 236 -5.17 16.14 6.50
CA HIS A 236 -6.48 15.54 6.24
C HIS A 236 -6.43 14.30 5.34
N ARG A 237 -5.54 14.30 4.34
CA ARG A 237 -5.33 13.16 3.42
C ARG A 237 -4.78 11.94 4.15
N VAL A 238 -3.85 12.14 5.07
CA VAL A 238 -3.24 11.08 5.88
C VAL A 238 -4.26 10.45 6.81
N VAL A 239 -5.09 11.28 7.47
CA VAL A 239 -6.18 10.78 8.33
C VAL A 239 -7.12 9.84 7.56
N HIS A 240 -7.36 10.11 6.27
CA HIS A 240 -8.23 9.25 5.47
C HIS A 240 -7.68 7.87 5.16
N MET A 241 -6.35 7.71 5.19
CA MET A 241 -5.69 6.42 4.94
C MET A 241 -5.63 5.51 6.16
N PHE A 242 -5.92 6.04 7.35
CA PHE A 242 -6.13 5.23 8.53
C PHE A 242 -7.55 4.70 8.56
N HIS A 243 -7.72 3.39 8.57
CA HIS A 243 -9.03 2.76 8.74
C HIS A 243 -9.43 2.81 10.21
N SER A 244 -10.71 2.95 10.51
CA SER A 244 -11.20 2.86 11.89
C SER A 244 -11.47 1.40 12.26
N GLU A 245 -11.18 1.01 13.51
CA GLU A 245 -11.42 -0.36 14.02
C GLU A 245 -12.86 -0.87 13.76
N SER A 246 -13.85 0.04 13.81
CA SER A 246 -15.26 -0.28 13.56
C SER A 246 -15.54 -0.90 12.18
N GLN A 247 -14.71 -0.61 11.19
CA GLN A 247 -14.83 -1.16 9.84
C GLN A 247 -14.48 -2.66 9.81
N TYR A 248 -13.46 -3.08 10.57
CA TYR A 248 -13.06 -4.49 10.65
C TYR A 248 -13.96 -5.33 11.56
N ARG A 249 -14.51 -4.74 12.63
CA ARG A 249 -15.50 -5.43 13.48
C ARG A 249 -16.81 -5.75 12.75
N ARG A 250 -17.25 -4.89 11.82
CA ARG A 250 -18.48 -5.12 11.04
C ARG A 250 -18.35 -6.29 10.05
N GLY A 251 -17.19 -6.46 9.42
CA GLY A 251 -16.93 -7.60 8.54
C GLY A 251 -17.04 -8.95 9.26
N ARG A 252 -16.59 -9.02 10.52
CA ARG A 252 -16.68 -10.23 11.36
C ARG A 252 -18.12 -10.64 11.68
N ARG A 253 -19.01 -9.68 11.96
CA ARG A 253 -20.42 -9.99 12.29
C ARG A 253 -21.14 -10.64 11.12
N ASN A 254 -20.91 -10.17 9.90
CA ASN A 254 -21.60 -10.66 8.70
C ASN A 254 -21.12 -12.07 8.31
N ASN A 255 -19.83 -12.39 8.51
CA ASN A 255 -19.32 -13.75 8.24
C ASN A 255 -19.79 -14.79 9.27
N LEU A 256 -19.99 -14.40 10.53
CA LEU A 256 -20.55 -15.31 11.55
C LEU A 256 -22.04 -15.62 11.31
N THR A 257 -22.78 -14.69 10.69
CA THR A 257 -24.19 -14.95 10.32
C THR A 257 -24.32 -15.83 9.08
N SER A 258 -23.36 -15.75 8.15
CA SER A 258 -23.34 -16.59 6.93
C SER A 258 -22.95 -18.05 7.16
N GLN A 259 -22.37 -18.41 8.32
CA GLN A 259 -22.01 -19.80 8.64
C GLN A 259 -23.08 -20.52 9.48
N GLN A 260 -24.22 -19.87 9.78
CA GLN A 260 -25.34 -20.44 10.54
C GLN A 260 -26.59 -20.73 9.69
N THR A 261 -26.49 -20.65 8.36
CA THR A 261 -27.53 -21.01 7.39
C THR A 261 -27.01 -22.08 6.46
#